data_AF-A0A175W7F3-F1
#
_entry.id   AF-A0A175W7F3-F1
#
_cell.length_a   1.000
_cell.length_b   1.000
_cell.length_c   1.000
_cell.angle_alpha   90.00
_cell.angle_beta   90.00
_cell.angle_gamma   90.00
#
_symmetry.space_group_name_H-M   'P 1'
#
loop_
_entity.id
_entity.type
_entity.pdbx_description
1 polymer ?
#
loop_
_entity_poly.entity_id
_entity_poly.type
_entity_poly.pdbx_seq_one_letter_code
_entity_poly.pdbx_strand_id
1 'polypeptide(L)'
;MAYLSLSNRHLWWSIVLCALLCLVTPIRSLPTNEVTSTPGLKKAWKSIRPSKSNCAARRNFDTISRIYNLTVFPNQIPILTGGASQVPPGLFSRNVSGRVDPVGDFKGFEDSIEYFFALAPVPQGNGASAAITSYKIVEFSSACREVAASVVYLYCSVVNPGSPDHGKALAPLKQVAFWRFDNEGAVLRYDAWIPNLDAWVQKTSGPVVTQEQQMLSIFQICAATQLRCTGANAQWESISECVQSLSQRPYGSYDAAWGDNVVCRTIHLVLTQVRPDHHCPHVGPTGGGKCIDVEYPQDYFNDEELYGDPVGETFMCP
;
A
#
# COMPACT_ATOMS: atom_id res chain seq x y z
N MET A 1 0.71 -13.70 54.45
CA MET A 1 1.22 -13.13 53.18
C MET A 1 1.85 -14.24 52.34
N ALA A 2 1.02 -15.16 51.84
CA ALA A 2 1.44 -16.27 50.99
C ALA A 2 0.32 -16.52 49.99
N TYR A 3 0.53 -16.16 48.72
CA TYR A 3 -0.34 -16.55 47.62
C TYR A 3 0.37 -17.66 46.84
N LEU A 4 0.02 -18.89 47.18
CA LEU A 4 0.19 -20.08 46.35
C LEU A 4 -1.04 -20.21 45.46
N SER A 5 -0.85 -20.44 44.16
CA SER A 5 -1.63 -21.42 43.37
C SER A 5 -1.34 -21.25 41.88
N LEU A 6 -0.39 -22.04 41.39
CA LEU A 6 -0.30 -22.47 40.00
C LEU A 6 -1.13 -23.75 39.85
N SER A 7 -2.29 -23.71 39.20
CA SER A 7 -2.81 -24.83 38.40
C SER A 7 -4.09 -24.44 37.65
N ASN A 8 -3.99 -24.31 36.33
CA ASN A 8 -5.00 -24.86 35.41
C ASN A 8 -4.43 -24.81 33.99
N ARG A 9 -3.49 -25.73 33.74
CA ARG A 9 -3.26 -26.27 32.41
C ARG A 9 -4.28 -27.40 32.21
N HIS A 10 -4.68 -27.59 30.96
CA HIS A 10 -5.43 -28.73 30.43
C HIS A 10 -6.96 -28.59 30.36
N LEU A 11 -7.42 -27.78 29.39
CA LEU A 11 -8.61 -28.14 28.64
C LEU A 11 -8.15 -28.62 27.26
N TRP A 12 -8.02 -29.95 27.15
CA TRP A 12 -7.64 -30.67 25.94
C TRP A 12 -8.84 -30.76 24.97
N TRP A 13 -8.57 -30.49 23.71
CA TRP A 13 -8.93 -31.29 22.53
C TRP A 13 -10.09 -32.29 22.65
N SER A 14 -11.21 -31.94 22.03
CA SER A 14 -12.27 -32.80 21.43
C SER A 14 -13.10 -31.79 20.61
N ILE A 15 -13.30 -31.85 19.29
CA ILE A 15 -13.96 -32.88 18.49
C ILE A 15 -13.57 -32.58 17.02
N VAL A 16 -12.83 -33.50 16.40
CA VAL A 16 -12.80 -33.71 14.94
C VAL A 16 -13.71 -34.91 14.71
N LEU A 17 -14.89 -34.73 14.11
CA LEU A 17 -15.63 -35.78 13.36
C LEU A 17 -16.99 -35.22 12.90
N CYS A 18 -17.18 -35.08 11.58
CA CYS A 18 -18.34 -35.59 10.81
C CYS A 18 -18.39 -34.90 9.44
N ALA A 19 -17.61 -35.44 8.51
CA ALA A 19 -17.94 -35.36 7.11
C ALA A 19 -19.10 -36.32 6.79
N LEU A 20 -19.82 -36.02 5.70
CA LEU A 20 -20.69 -36.91 4.92
C LEU A 20 -22.11 -37.16 5.47
N LEU A 21 -23.04 -36.30 5.06
CA LEU A 21 -24.41 -36.73 4.76
C LEU A 21 -24.70 -36.45 3.29
N CYS A 22 -24.37 -37.45 2.48
CA CYS A 22 -24.90 -37.64 1.14
C CYS A 22 -26.41 -37.91 1.25
N LEU A 23 -27.24 -36.92 0.93
CA LEU A 23 -28.65 -37.18 0.63
C LEU A 23 -28.82 -37.28 -0.89
N VAL A 24 -28.72 -38.53 -1.33
CA VAL A 24 -29.15 -39.03 -2.63
C VAL A 24 -30.65 -38.74 -2.75
N THR A 25 -31.06 -37.82 -3.62
CA THR A 25 -32.45 -37.73 -4.07
C THR A 25 -32.60 -38.33 -5.46
N PRO A 26 -33.70 -39.05 -5.74
CA PRO A 26 -33.79 -39.99 -6.85
C PRO A 26 -34.13 -39.30 -8.16
N ILE A 27 -33.53 -39.82 -9.22
CA ILE A 27 -33.73 -39.49 -10.63
C ILE A 27 -35.22 -39.62 -10.98
N ARG A 28 -35.88 -38.50 -11.31
CA ARG A 28 -37.19 -38.51 -11.95
C ARG A 28 -36.96 -38.59 -13.46
N SER A 29 -37.24 -39.75 -14.04
CA SER A 29 -37.24 -40.01 -15.47
C SER A 29 -38.14 -39.01 -16.20
N LEU A 30 -37.56 -38.17 -17.05
CA LEU A 30 -38.33 -37.35 -17.99
C LEU A 30 -38.50 -38.12 -19.31
N PRO A 31 -39.69 -38.04 -19.95
CA PRO A 31 -40.02 -38.83 -21.11
C PRO A 31 -39.18 -38.43 -22.34
N THR A 32 -38.75 -39.46 -23.05
CA THR A 32 -38.07 -39.40 -24.35
C THR A 32 -39.04 -38.84 -25.39
N ASN A 33 -39.04 -37.53 -25.63
CA ASN A 33 -39.64 -36.99 -26.84
C ASN A 33 -38.65 -37.20 -27.99
N GLU A 34 -39.06 -38.01 -28.96
CA GLU A 34 -38.45 -38.10 -30.28
C GLU A 34 -38.35 -36.71 -30.90
N VAL A 35 -37.16 -36.10 -30.80
CA VAL A 35 -36.87 -34.90 -31.57
C VAL A 35 -36.50 -35.36 -32.98
N THR A 36 -37.49 -35.30 -33.86
CA THR A 36 -37.34 -35.42 -35.30
C THR A 36 -36.17 -34.56 -35.78
N SER A 37 -35.23 -35.21 -36.46
CA SER A 37 -34.06 -34.59 -37.07
C SER A 37 -34.47 -33.52 -38.07
N THR A 38 -34.37 -32.24 -37.70
CA THR A 38 -34.36 -31.16 -38.68
C THR A 38 -33.02 -31.20 -39.43
N PRO A 39 -33.03 -31.44 -40.75
CA PRO A 39 -31.82 -31.43 -41.55
C PRO A 39 -31.40 -29.98 -41.77
N GLY A 40 -30.17 -29.65 -41.38
CA GLY A 40 -29.52 -28.41 -41.80
C GLY A 40 -29.49 -27.34 -40.72
N LEU A 41 -28.47 -27.43 -39.85
CA LEU A 41 -27.69 -26.29 -39.35
C LEU A 41 -26.53 -26.84 -38.50
N LYS A 42 -25.64 -27.62 -39.11
CA LYS A 42 -24.31 -27.92 -38.53
C LYS A 42 -23.40 -26.71 -38.67
N LYS A 43 -23.78 -25.54 -38.14
CA LYS A 43 -22.80 -24.52 -37.77
C LYS A 43 -22.40 -24.85 -36.34
N ALA A 44 -21.36 -25.67 -36.22
CA ALA A 44 -20.69 -25.89 -34.96
C ALA A 44 -20.35 -24.50 -34.37
N TRP A 45 -21.01 -24.15 -33.27
CA TRP A 45 -20.62 -23.01 -32.47
C TRP A 45 -19.24 -23.34 -31.92
N LYS A 46 -18.18 -22.96 -32.65
CA LYS A 46 -16.84 -22.87 -32.08
C LYS A 46 -16.99 -21.88 -30.94
N SER A 47 -16.92 -22.35 -29.69
CA SER A 47 -16.87 -21.47 -28.53
C SER A 47 -15.79 -20.44 -28.81
N ILE A 48 -16.17 -19.18 -28.99
CA ILE A 48 -15.23 -18.09 -29.11
C ILE A 48 -14.56 -18.05 -27.75
N ARG A 49 -13.34 -18.61 -27.65
CA ARG A 49 -12.54 -18.44 -26.44
C ARG A 49 -12.44 -16.93 -26.26
N PRO A 50 -12.73 -16.38 -25.06
CA PRO A 50 -12.49 -14.98 -24.78
C PRO A 50 -11.10 -14.62 -25.29
N SER A 51 -10.99 -13.50 -25.99
CA SER A 51 -9.68 -13.02 -26.46
C SER A 51 -8.67 -13.11 -25.31
N LYS A 52 -7.49 -13.67 -25.56
CA LYS A 52 -6.41 -13.71 -24.55
C LYS A 52 -6.13 -12.31 -23.99
N SER A 53 -6.33 -11.25 -24.79
CA SER A 53 -6.20 -9.86 -24.32
C SER A 53 -7.19 -9.53 -23.21
N ASN A 54 -8.45 -9.99 -23.31
CA ASN A 54 -9.47 -9.75 -22.28
C ASN A 54 -9.11 -10.48 -20.98
N CYS A 55 -8.51 -11.67 -21.05
CA CYS A 55 -8.06 -12.39 -19.86
C CYS A 55 -6.90 -11.68 -19.16
N ALA A 56 -5.93 -11.16 -19.93
CA ALA A 56 -4.79 -10.42 -19.39
C ALA A 56 -5.22 -9.10 -18.75
N ALA A 57 -6.03 -8.31 -19.45
CA ALA A 57 -6.57 -7.06 -18.92
C ALA A 57 -7.38 -7.29 -17.64
N ARG A 58 -8.21 -8.34 -17.60
CA ARG A 58 -8.97 -8.69 -16.39
C ARG A 58 -8.05 -9.09 -15.23
N ARG A 59 -7.05 -9.94 -15.49
CA ARG A 59 -6.04 -10.32 -14.48
C ARG A 59 -5.34 -9.09 -13.92
N ASN A 60 -4.87 -8.19 -14.77
CA ASN A 60 -4.15 -6.98 -14.37
C ASN A 60 -5.04 -6.07 -13.52
N PHE A 61 -6.30 -5.88 -13.93
CA PHE A 61 -7.30 -5.17 -13.14
C PHE A 61 -7.52 -5.82 -11.76
N ASP A 62 -7.67 -7.15 -11.71
CA ASP A 62 -7.89 -7.89 -10.46
C ASP A 62 -6.68 -7.82 -9.53
N THR A 63 -5.45 -7.89 -10.05
CA THR A 63 -4.22 -7.68 -9.26
C THR A 63 -4.18 -6.28 -8.65
N ILE A 64 -4.38 -5.23 -9.47
CA ILE A 64 -4.39 -3.83 -9.00
C ILE A 64 -5.50 -3.60 -7.98
N SER A 65 -6.71 -4.11 -8.25
CA SER A 65 -7.85 -4.02 -7.32
C SER A 65 -7.54 -4.69 -5.99
N ARG A 66 -6.89 -5.86 -5.98
CA ARG A 66 -6.48 -6.53 -4.73
C ARG A 66 -5.42 -5.76 -3.96
N ILE A 67 -4.48 -5.10 -4.64
CA ILE A 67 -3.51 -4.19 -4.01
C ILE A 67 -4.25 -3.04 -3.31
N TYR A 68 -5.12 -2.30 -4.02
CA TYR A 68 -5.87 -1.20 -3.40
C TYR A 68 -6.88 -1.65 -2.34
N ASN A 69 -7.40 -2.86 -2.43
CA ASN A 69 -8.21 -3.41 -1.34
C ASN A 69 -7.41 -3.56 -0.04
N LEU A 70 -6.12 -3.83 -0.13
CA LEU A 70 -5.23 -3.92 1.02
C LEU A 70 -4.76 -2.56 1.53
N THR A 71 -5.04 -1.43 0.86
CA THR A 71 -4.78 -0.08 1.41
C THR A 71 -5.94 0.44 2.26
N VAL A 72 -7.12 -0.19 2.15
CA VAL A 72 -8.33 0.15 2.91
C VAL A 72 -8.25 -0.39 4.33
N PHE A 73 -8.52 0.45 5.34
CA PHE A 73 -8.61 0.04 6.73
C PHE A 73 -9.81 -0.88 6.99
N PRO A 74 -9.66 -2.00 7.74
CA PRO A 74 -8.45 -2.49 8.41
C PRO A 74 -7.66 -3.57 7.62
N ASN A 75 -7.84 -3.67 6.31
CA ASN A 75 -7.29 -4.77 5.50
C ASN A 75 -5.75 -4.79 5.46
N GLN A 76 -5.07 -3.65 5.64
CA GLN A 76 -3.61 -3.58 5.75
C GLN A 76 -3.07 -4.07 7.10
N ILE A 77 -3.88 -4.11 8.16
CA ILE A 77 -3.39 -4.31 9.54
C ILE A 77 -2.61 -5.62 9.72
N PRO A 78 -3.02 -6.77 9.13
CA PRO A 78 -2.19 -7.97 9.16
C PRO A 78 -0.78 -7.74 8.58
N ILE A 79 -0.65 -6.98 7.50
CA ILE A 79 0.64 -6.67 6.87
C ILE A 79 1.49 -5.77 7.77
N LEU A 80 0.90 -4.77 8.41
CA LEU A 80 1.64 -3.89 9.33
C LEU A 80 2.18 -4.62 10.55
N THR A 81 1.49 -5.68 10.99
CA THR A 81 1.83 -6.41 12.21
C THR A 81 2.65 -7.68 11.96
N GLY A 82 2.46 -8.33 10.82
CA GLY A 82 3.15 -9.58 10.44
C GLY A 82 4.11 -9.45 9.24
N GLY A 83 4.29 -8.23 8.70
CA GLY A 83 5.19 -7.93 7.60
C GLY A 83 4.82 -8.60 6.27
N ALA A 84 5.80 -8.72 5.38
CA ALA A 84 5.67 -9.30 4.04
C ALA A 84 5.01 -10.69 3.97
N SER A 85 5.10 -11.48 5.05
CA SER A 85 4.48 -12.81 5.11
C SER A 85 2.95 -12.77 5.00
N GLN A 86 2.34 -11.62 5.33
CA GLN A 86 0.89 -11.44 5.33
C GLN A 86 0.37 -10.86 4.00
N VAL A 87 1.25 -10.49 3.08
CA VAL A 87 0.87 -10.05 1.73
C VAL A 87 0.42 -11.27 0.94
N PRO A 88 -0.82 -11.30 0.41
CA PRO A 88 -1.28 -12.41 -0.42
C PRO A 88 -0.32 -12.66 -1.60
N PRO A 89 -0.03 -13.93 -1.94
CA PRO A 89 0.89 -14.24 -3.01
C PRO A 89 0.36 -13.74 -4.36
N GLY A 90 1.30 -13.40 -5.24
CA GLY A 90 1.03 -12.98 -6.63
C GLY A 90 0.59 -11.53 -6.79
N LEU A 91 0.67 -10.68 -5.77
CA LEU A 91 0.41 -9.24 -5.91
C LEU A 91 1.63 -8.48 -6.44
N PHE A 92 2.79 -8.71 -5.83
CA PHE A 92 4.07 -8.15 -6.24
C PHE A 92 5.08 -9.26 -6.50
N SER A 93 5.90 -9.08 -7.53
CA SER A 93 7.06 -9.92 -7.78
C SER A 93 8.10 -9.71 -6.68
N ARG A 94 8.95 -10.70 -6.41
CA ARG A 94 10.01 -10.57 -5.39
C ARG A 94 11.03 -9.48 -5.74
N ASN A 95 11.26 -9.28 -7.03
CA ASN A 95 12.17 -8.29 -7.58
C ASN A 95 11.43 -7.01 -8.04
N VAL A 96 10.28 -6.71 -7.43
CA VAL A 96 9.55 -5.49 -7.76
C VAL A 96 10.43 -4.26 -7.51
N SER A 97 10.35 -3.27 -8.39
CA SER A 97 10.80 -1.92 -8.08
C SER A 97 9.81 -0.89 -8.61
N GLY A 98 9.83 0.30 -8.06
CA GLY A 98 8.98 1.35 -8.55
C GLY A 98 9.29 2.72 -8.01
N ARG A 99 8.78 3.72 -8.73
CA ARG A 99 8.77 5.11 -8.29
C ARG A 99 7.39 5.46 -7.77
N VAL A 100 7.36 6.27 -6.73
CA VAL A 100 6.15 6.97 -6.33
C VAL A 100 6.45 8.43 -6.15
N ASP A 101 5.90 9.28 -7.00
CA ASP A 101 5.91 10.70 -6.76
C ASP A 101 4.78 11.08 -5.78
N PRO A 102 5.07 11.87 -4.73
CA PRO A 102 6.30 12.64 -4.50
C PRO A 102 7.17 12.04 -3.38
N VAL A 103 7.29 10.73 -3.26
CA VAL A 103 8.02 10.05 -2.16
C VAL A 103 9.40 9.56 -2.59
N GLY A 104 9.53 9.04 -3.81
CA GLY A 104 10.80 8.56 -4.39
C GLY A 104 10.76 7.08 -4.77
N ASP A 105 11.94 6.45 -4.73
CA ASP A 105 12.17 5.12 -5.29
C ASP A 105 12.16 3.99 -4.26
N PHE A 106 11.65 2.84 -4.70
CA PHE A 106 11.52 1.62 -3.92
C PHE A 106 12.11 0.43 -4.69
N LYS A 107 13.05 -0.29 -4.08
CA LYS A 107 13.72 -1.45 -4.70
C LYS A 107 13.49 -2.70 -3.84
N GLY A 108 12.82 -3.68 -4.40
CA GLY A 108 12.51 -4.95 -3.75
C GLY A 108 11.12 -4.98 -3.12
N PHE A 109 10.75 -6.19 -2.71
CA PHE A 109 9.41 -6.51 -2.20
C PHE A 109 9.05 -5.71 -0.94
N GLU A 110 9.93 -5.68 0.08
CA GLU A 110 9.64 -5.03 1.37
C GLU A 110 9.36 -3.53 1.21
N ASP A 111 10.25 -2.80 0.54
CA ASP A 111 10.10 -1.37 0.30
C ASP A 111 8.82 -1.04 -0.47
N SER A 112 8.48 -1.87 -1.47
CA SER A 112 7.27 -1.65 -2.28
C SER A 112 5.98 -1.88 -1.49
N ILE A 113 5.92 -2.93 -0.65
CA ILE A 113 4.71 -3.19 0.15
C ILE A 113 4.53 -2.16 1.27
N GLU A 114 5.61 -1.59 1.78
CA GLU A 114 5.54 -0.52 2.78
C GLU A 114 4.96 0.75 2.20
N TYR A 115 5.37 1.12 0.98
CA TYR A 115 4.73 2.23 0.29
C TYR A 115 3.21 2.01 0.19
N PHE A 116 2.78 0.88 -0.38
CA PHE A 116 1.34 0.67 -0.62
C PHE A 116 0.55 0.51 0.67
N PHE A 117 1.07 -0.19 1.68
CA PHE A 117 0.27 -0.63 2.82
C PHE A 117 0.62 0.09 4.13
N ALA A 118 1.89 0.44 4.36
CA ALA A 118 2.34 1.08 5.59
C ALA A 118 2.20 2.61 5.57
N LEU A 119 2.22 3.25 4.40
CA LEU A 119 1.90 4.68 4.28
C LEU A 119 0.39 4.96 4.18
N ALA A 120 -0.44 3.94 3.98
CA ALA A 120 -1.88 4.10 4.08
C ALA A 120 -2.26 4.52 5.52
N PRO A 121 -3.05 5.60 5.71
CA PRO A 121 -3.29 6.16 7.04
C PRO A 121 -4.05 5.16 7.93
N VAL A 122 -3.50 4.95 9.14
CA VAL A 122 -4.12 4.16 10.20
C VAL A 122 -4.71 5.13 11.23
N PRO A 123 -5.98 4.99 11.62
CA PRO A 123 -6.68 6.00 12.40
C PRO A 123 -6.10 6.17 13.82
N GLN A 124 -5.55 5.11 14.41
CA GLN A 124 -4.88 5.19 15.71
C GLN A 124 -3.52 5.92 15.64
N GLY A 125 -2.95 6.06 14.45
CA GLY A 125 -1.62 6.63 14.23
C GLY A 125 -1.60 8.11 13.85
N ASN A 126 -2.76 8.76 13.68
CA ASN A 126 -2.83 10.16 13.25
C ASN A 126 -3.93 10.95 13.98
N GLY A 127 -3.68 12.25 14.21
CA GLY A 127 -4.56 13.11 15.01
C GLY A 127 -5.96 13.31 14.42
N ALA A 128 -6.12 13.13 13.11
CA ALA A 128 -7.42 13.23 12.44
C ALA A 128 -8.25 11.94 12.51
N SER A 129 -7.67 10.85 13.05
CA SER A 129 -8.21 9.49 12.93
C SER A 129 -8.60 9.13 11.50
N ALA A 130 -7.85 9.66 10.53
CA ALA A 130 -8.08 9.43 9.12
C ALA A 130 -7.70 8.01 8.76
N ALA A 131 -8.51 7.40 7.89
CA ALA A 131 -8.20 6.13 7.24
C ALA A 131 -8.76 6.13 5.82
N ILE A 132 -8.13 5.39 4.92
CA ILE A 132 -8.76 5.02 3.64
C ILE A 132 -9.83 3.98 3.97
N THR A 133 -11.08 4.25 3.61
CA THR A 133 -12.22 3.36 3.93
C THR A 133 -12.86 2.73 2.70
N SER A 134 -12.57 3.25 1.51
CA SER A 134 -12.89 2.58 0.25
C SER A 134 -12.02 3.12 -0.86
N TYR A 135 -12.03 2.45 -2.01
CA TYR A 135 -11.34 2.90 -3.21
C TYR A 135 -12.21 2.66 -4.44
N LYS A 136 -11.87 3.34 -5.54
CA LYS A 136 -12.43 3.07 -6.85
C LYS A 136 -11.37 3.25 -7.91
N ILE A 137 -11.12 2.21 -8.70
CA ILE A 137 -10.39 2.33 -9.97
C ILE A 137 -11.35 3.03 -10.93
N VAL A 138 -11.10 4.30 -11.22
CA VAL A 138 -11.98 5.15 -12.05
C VAL A 138 -11.58 5.14 -13.51
N GLU A 139 -10.30 4.89 -13.79
CA GLU A 139 -9.76 4.73 -15.13
C GLU A 139 -8.83 3.51 -15.13
N PHE A 140 -8.91 2.70 -16.17
CA PHE A 140 -8.04 1.53 -16.34
C PHE A 140 -7.87 1.23 -17.83
N SER A 141 -6.63 0.97 -18.24
CA SER A 141 -6.30 0.48 -19.57
C SER A 141 -5.21 -0.58 -19.44
N SER A 142 -5.29 -1.63 -20.25
CA SER A 142 -4.25 -2.66 -20.34
C SER A 142 -4.05 -3.01 -21.80
N ALA A 143 -3.02 -2.41 -22.40
CA ALA A 143 -2.74 -2.51 -23.83
C ALA A 143 -2.21 -3.90 -24.22
N CYS A 144 -1.45 -4.54 -23.33
CA CYS A 144 -0.90 -5.88 -23.49
C CYS A 144 -0.97 -6.65 -22.17
N ARG A 145 -0.47 -7.89 -22.18
CA ARG A 145 -0.47 -8.74 -20.99
C ARG A 145 0.36 -8.12 -19.86
N GLU A 146 1.48 -7.51 -20.20
CA GLU A 146 2.48 -7.08 -19.25
C GLU A 146 2.26 -5.65 -18.76
N VAL A 147 1.51 -4.81 -19.49
CA VAL A 147 1.39 -3.38 -19.15
C VAL A 147 -0.06 -2.97 -18.91
N ALA A 148 -0.26 -2.19 -17.85
CA ALA A 148 -1.51 -1.48 -17.60
C ALA A 148 -1.25 -0.07 -17.04
N ALA A 149 -2.26 0.77 -17.12
CA ALA A 149 -2.33 2.06 -16.45
C ALA A 149 -3.66 2.18 -15.69
N SER A 150 -3.65 2.91 -14.58
CA SER A 150 -4.84 3.13 -13.76
C SER A 150 -4.88 4.51 -13.13
N VAL A 151 -6.09 5.03 -12.92
CA VAL A 151 -6.36 6.11 -11.97
C VAL A 151 -7.27 5.58 -10.86
N VAL A 152 -6.86 5.78 -9.62
CA VAL A 152 -7.57 5.31 -8.42
C VAL A 152 -7.91 6.47 -7.52
N TYR A 153 -9.17 6.50 -7.07
CA TYR A 153 -9.61 7.39 -6.00
C TYR A 153 -9.64 6.60 -4.71
N LEU A 154 -8.95 7.12 -3.69
CA LEU A 154 -8.90 6.57 -2.33
C LEU A 154 -9.76 7.45 -1.44
N TYR A 155 -10.91 6.95 -1.01
CA TYR A 155 -11.84 7.69 -0.18
C TYR A 155 -11.47 7.53 1.28
N CYS A 156 -11.34 8.67 1.96
CA CYS A 156 -10.94 8.71 3.37
C CYS A 156 -12.11 9.12 4.25
N SER A 157 -12.15 8.59 5.47
CA SER A 157 -13.07 9.05 6.52
C SER A 157 -12.46 8.93 7.91
N VAL A 158 -13.10 9.57 8.88
CA VAL A 158 -12.72 9.47 10.29
C VAL A 158 -13.17 8.11 10.84
N VAL A 159 -12.21 7.29 11.27
CA VAL A 159 -12.46 5.97 11.89
C VAL A 159 -12.10 6.04 13.37
N ASN A 160 -13.03 6.55 14.18
CA ASN A 160 -12.88 6.66 15.63
C ASN A 160 -14.20 6.27 16.32
N PRO A 161 -14.46 4.96 16.52
CA PRO A 161 -15.68 4.50 17.17
C PRO A 161 -15.89 5.18 18.53
N GLY A 162 -17.05 5.80 18.72
CA GLY A 162 -17.39 6.57 19.93
C GLY A 162 -17.23 8.07 19.79
N SER A 163 -16.52 8.56 18.76
CA SER A 163 -16.50 9.98 18.40
C SER A 163 -17.75 10.37 17.59
N PRO A 164 -18.32 11.58 17.79
CA PRO A 164 -19.38 12.11 16.93
C PRO A 164 -18.96 12.30 15.46
N ASP A 165 -17.66 12.42 15.20
CA ASP A 165 -17.13 12.53 13.83
C ASP A 165 -16.94 11.16 13.15
N HIS A 166 -17.19 10.03 13.82
CA HIS A 166 -17.00 8.72 13.19
C HIS A 166 -17.83 8.58 11.91
N GLY A 167 -17.18 8.16 10.82
CA GLY A 167 -17.79 8.02 9.49
C GLY A 167 -17.82 9.31 8.68
N LYS A 168 -17.42 10.46 9.26
CA LYS A 168 -17.30 11.72 8.53
C LYS A 168 -16.32 11.58 7.37
N ALA A 169 -16.79 11.90 6.17
CA ALA A 169 -15.96 11.91 4.98
C ALA A 169 -14.85 12.97 5.08
N LEU A 170 -13.66 12.58 4.65
CA LEU A 170 -12.51 13.45 4.47
C LEU A 170 -12.25 13.65 2.97
N ALA A 171 -11.33 14.54 2.63
CA ALA A 171 -10.88 14.68 1.24
C ALA A 171 -10.32 13.33 0.73
N PRO A 172 -10.59 12.94 -0.53
CA PRO A 172 -10.00 11.75 -1.12
C PRO A 172 -8.57 12.02 -1.62
N LEU A 173 -7.79 10.95 -1.78
CA LEU A 173 -6.54 10.97 -2.55
C LEU A 173 -6.79 10.44 -3.97
N LYS A 174 -6.02 10.93 -4.93
CA LYS A 174 -5.92 10.38 -6.28
C LYS A 174 -4.55 9.75 -6.45
N GLN A 175 -4.49 8.56 -7.03
CA GLN A 175 -3.25 7.98 -7.51
C GLN A 175 -3.37 7.65 -9.00
N VAL A 176 -2.36 8.06 -9.78
CA VAL A 176 -2.16 7.68 -11.18
C VAL A 176 -1.01 6.70 -11.20
N ALA A 177 -1.09 5.62 -11.98
CA ALA A 177 0.01 4.68 -12.06
C ALA A 177 0.10 3.95 -13.40
N PHE A 178 1.34 3.73 -13.85
CA PHE A 178 1.72 2.70 -14.81
C PHE A 178 2.20 1.46 -14.07
N TRP A 179 1.92 0.30 -14.66
CA TRP A 179 2.21 -1.01 -14.08
C TRP A 179 2.82 -1.91 -15.12
N ARG A 180 3.89 -2.62 -14.75
CA ARG A 180 4.41 -3.77 -15.48
C ARG A 180 4.23 -5.02 -14.63
N PHE A 181 3.71 -6.09 -15.24
CA PHE A 181 3.49 -7.38 -14.60
C PHE A 181 4.48 -8.42 -15.11
N ASP A 182 4.86 -9.35 -14.25
CA ASP A 182 5.57 -10.55 -14.65
C ASP A 182 4.66 -11.57 -15.36
N ASN A 183 5.22 -12.72 -15.70
CA ASN A 183 4.51 -13.76 -16.43
C ASN A 183 3.36 -14.35 -15.61
N GLU A 184 3.49 -14.35 -14.28
CA GLU A 184 2.51 -14.82 -13.30
C GLU A 184 1.40 -13.78 -13.06
N GLY A 185 1.61 -12.52 -13.43
CA GLY A 185 0.66 -11.42 -13.26
C GLY A 185 0.81 -10.66 -11.95
N ALA A 186 1.94 -10.85 -11.26
CA ALA A 186 2.33 -10.01 -10.14
C ALA A 186 3.02 -8.74 -10.65
N VAL A 187 2.88 -7.64 -9.92
CA VAL A 187 3.52 -6.36 -10.29
C VAL A 187 5.03 -6.51 -10.17
N LEU A 188 5.71 -6.36 -11.30
CA LEU A 188 7.16 -6.34 -11.42
C LEU A 188 7.71 -4.92 -11.39
N ARG A 189 7.02 -3.96 -12.02
CA ARG A 189 7.40 -2.54 -11.99
C ARG A 189 6.19 -1.66 -11.81
N TYR A 190 6.35 -0.51 -11.18
CA TYR A 190 5.32 0.52 -11.15
C TYR A 190 5.93 1.91 -11.18
N ASP A 191 5.22 2.84 -11.80
CA ASP A 191 5.49 4.27 -11.73
C ASP A 191 4.19 4.93 -11.32
N ALA A 192 4.14 5.49 -10.11
CA ALA A 192 2.93 5.99 -9.49
C ALA A 192 3.07 7.45 -9.05
N TRP A 193 1.95 8.16 -9.00
CA TRP A 193 1.92 9.56 -8.58
C TRP A 193 0.66 9.89 -7.79
N ILE A 194 0.82 10.58 -6.66
CA ILE A 194 -0.25 11.13 -5.84
C ILE A 194 -0.27 12.66 -5.97
N PRO A 195 -0.98 13.22 -6.98
CA PRO A 195 -0.95 14.66 -7.31
C PRO A 195 -1.46 15.60 -6.21
N ASN A 196 -2.24 15.10 -5.26
CA ASN A 196 -2.93 15.92 -4.28
C ASN A 196 -2.56 15.57 -2.83
N LEU A 197 -1.38 14.97 -2.62
CA LEU A 197 -0.94 14.54 -1.28
C LEU A 197 -0.81 15.73 -0.33
N ASP A 198 -0.14 16.81 -0.73
CA ASP A 198 0.04 18.00 0.12
C ASP A 198 -1.28 18.65 0.51
N ALA A 199 -2.14 18.92 -0.47
CA ALA A 199 -3.48 19.46 -0.23
C ALA A 199 -4.30 18.53 0.70
N TRP A 200 -4.18 17.21 0.55
CA TRP A 200 -4.86 16.25 1.42
C TRP A 200 -4.34 16.30 2.86
N VAL A 201 -3.02 16.36 3.06
CA VAL A 201 -2.42 16.46 4.40
C VAL A 201 -2.83 17.77 5.06
N GLN A 202 -2.73 18.91 4.35
CA GLN A 202 -3.16 20.21 4.87
C GLN A 202 -4.64 20.20 5.28
N LYS A 203 -5.50 19.54 4.49
CA LYS A 203 -6.94 19.49 4.78
C LYS A 203 -7.28 18.56 5.94
N THR A 204 -6.49 17.50 6.13
CA THR A 204 -6.75 16.45 7.12
C THR A 204 -6.14 16.78 8.47
N SER A 205 -4.89 17.25 8.49
CA SER A 205 -4.12 17.52 9.71
C SER A 205 -4.04 19.00 10.07
N GLY A 206 -4.50 19.88 9.18
CA GLY A 206 -4.31 21.33 9.29
C GLY A 206 -3.01 21.78 8.62
N PRO A 207 -2.96 23.00 8.07
CA PRO A 207 -1.78 23.51 7.38
C PRO A 207 -0.71 23.95 8.40
N VAL A 208 0.55 23.66 8.09
CA VAL A 208 1.71 24.12 8.87
C VAL A 208 2.33 25.32 8.15
N VAL A 209 1.85 26.52 8.47
CA VAL A 209 2.18 27.76 7.74
C VAL A 209 3.06 28.71 8.55
N THR A 210 2.97 28.68 9.88
CA THR A 210 3.77 29.54 10.74
C THR A 210 4.99 28.82 11.28
N GLN A 211 6.03 29.58 11.61
CA GLN A 211 7.22 29.04 12.27
C GLN A 211 6.88 28.37 13.60
N GLU A 212 5.91 28.90 14.35
CA GLU A 212 5.42 28.29 15.60
C GLU A 212 4.82 26.90 15.34
N GLN A 213 3.99 26.75 14.31
CA GLN A 213 3.41 25.46 13.93
C GLN A 213 4.50 24.47 13.46
N GLN A 214 5.49 24.94 12.69
CA GLN A 214 6.62 24.11 12.28
C GLN A 214 7.41 23.62 13.50
N MET A 215 7.69 24.49 14.47
CA MET A 215 8.41 24.12 15.69
C MET A 215 7.63 23.12 16.55
N LEU A 216 6.31 23.28 16.69
CA LEU A 216 5.47 22.31 17.38
C LEU A 216 5.48 20.95 16.66
N SER A 217 5.39 20.94 15.33
CA SER A 217 5.49 19.72 14.53
C SER A 217 6.86 19.06 14.68
N ILE A 218 7.96 19.81 14.60
CA ILE A 218 9.32 19.31 14.81
C ILE A 218 9.46 18.68 16.20
N PHE A 219 8.94 19.33 17.24
CA PHE A 219 8.96 18.77 18.59
C PHE A 219 8.24 17.42 18.68
N GLN A 220 7.06 17.31 18.06
CA GLN A 220 6.29 16.05 18.01
C GLN A 220 7.05 14.95 17.25
N ILE A 221 7.65 15.29 16.11
CA ILE A 221 8.47 14.38 15.31
C ILE A 221 9.65 13.88 16.15
N CYS A 222 10.39 14.77 16.81
CA CYS A 222 11.53 14.41 17.63
C CYS A 222 11.15 13.55 18.84
N ALA A 223 10.04 13.86 19.52
CA ALA A 223 9.54 13.03 20.60
C ALA A 223 9.15 11.63 20.13
N ALA A 224 8.46 11.52 19.00
CA ALA A 224 8.06 10.24 18.41
C ALA A 224 9.27 9.44 17.90
N THR A 225 10.25 10.10 17.28
CA THR A 225 11.52 9.49 16.88
C THR A 225 12.23 8.91 18.10
N GLN A 226 12.36 9.67 19.18
CA GLN A 226 13.04 9.18 20.39
C GLN A 226 12.33 7.97 21.02
N LEU A 227 10.99 7.92 20.93
CA LEU A 227 10.20 6.81 21.44
C LEU A 227 10.37 5.53 20.60
N ARG A 228 10.47 5.65 19.28
CA ARG A 228 10.48 4.51 18.34
C ARG A 228 11.89 4.03 17.98
N CYS A 229 12.82 4.96 17.83
CA CYS A 229 14.20 4.73 17.43
C CYS A 229 15.09 4.67 18.66
N THR A 230 15.26 3.46 19.21
CA THR A 230 16.00 3.20 20.47
C THR A 230 17.09 2.14 20.26
N GLY A 231 18.01 2.01 21.22
CA GLY A 231 19.11 1.04 21.15
C GLY A 231 19.98 1.26 19.90
N ALA A 232 20.21 0.21 19.12
CA ALA A 232 20.96 0.29 17.87
C ALA A 232 20.31 1.19 16.80
N ASN A 233 19.01 1.48 16.94
CA ASN A 233 18.27 2.33 16.02
C ASN A 233 18.23 3.80 16.47
N ALA A 234 18.81 4.16 17.63
CA ALA A 234 18.83 5.54 18.10
C ALA A 234 19.50 6.47 17.09
N GLN A 235 18.89 7.64 16.85
CA GLN A 235 19.35 8.60 15.83
C GLN A 235 19.82 9.93 16.39
N TRP A 236 19.35 10.26 17.59
CA TRP A 236 19.60 11.52 18.26
C TRP A 236 19.95 11.21 19.72
N GLU A 237 20.91 11.93 20.28
CA GLU A 237 21.29 11.86 21.69
C GLU A 237 20.14 12.36 22.59
N SER A 238 19.37 13.33 22.09
CA SER A 238 18.21 13.87 22.81
C SER A 238 17.16 14.49 21.89
N ILE A 239 15.94 14.67 22.42
CA ILE A 239 14.88 15.45 21.76
C ILE A 239 15.37 16.88 21.45
N SER A 240 16.17 17.49 22.34
CA SER A 240 16.68 18.85 22.13
C SER A 240 17.63 18.96 20.95
N GLU A 241 18.52 17.97 20.78
CA GLU A 241 19.43 17.90 19.64
C GLU A 241 18.64 17.71 18.34
N CYS A 242 17.68 16.78 18.33
CA CYS A 242 16.79 16.58 17.18
C CYS A 242 16.07 17.88 16.79
N VAL A 243 15.48 18.59 17.77
CA VAL A 243 14.77 19.85 17.50
C VAL A 243 15.72 20.90 16.95
N GLN A 244 16.92 21.04 17.54
CA GLN A 244 17.92 21.98 17.06
C GLN A 244 18.33 21.68 15.62
N SER A 245 18.62 20.42 15.29
CA SER A 245 19.02 20.01 13.95
C SER A 245 17.89 20.23 12.94
N LEU A 246 16.68 19.72 13.22
CA LEU A 246 15.56 19.81 12.29
C LEU A 246 15.04 21.24 12.09
N SER A 247 15.17 22.12 13.10
CA SER A 247 14.80 23.54 12.97
C SER A 247 15.67 24.33 11.99
N GLN A 248 16.83 23.79 11.62
CA GLN A 248 17.74 24.40 10.65
C GLN A 248 17.52 23.87 9.22
N ARG A 249 16.62 22.89 9.05
CA ARG A 249 16.28 22.29 7.76
C ARG A 249 15.03 22.95 7.19
N PRO A 250 14.88 22.99 5.85
CA PRO A 250 13.60 23.34 5.26
C PRO A 250 12.50 22.44 5.83
N TYR A 251 11.33 23.02 6.12
CA TYR A 251 10.19 22.19 6.55
C TYR A 251 9.74 21.25 5.43
N GLY A 252 9.68 21.75 4.19
CA GLY A 252 9.26 21.00 3.01
C GLY A 252 7.75 21.05 2.76
N SER A 253 7.30 20.35 1.72
CA SER A 253 5.89 20.11 1.41
C SER A 253 5.73 18.66 0.94
N TYR A 254 4.51 18.14 0.99
CA TYR A 254 4.24 16.80 0.45
C TYR A 254 4.03 16.81 -1.06
N ASP A 255 4.38 17.90 -1.76
CA ASP A 255 4.56 17.89 -3.22
C ASP A 255 5.96 17.40 -3.60
N ALA A 256 6.89 17.42 -2.64
CA ALA A 256 8.23 16.84 -2.72
C ALA A 256 8.60 16.26 -1.35
N ALA A 257 8.02 15.10 -1.02
CA ALA A 257 8.24 14.37 0.24
C ALA A 257 9.53 13.50 0.21
N TRP A 258 10.52 13.97 -0.55
CA TRP A 258 11.91 13.54 -0.63
C TRP A 258 12.80 14.76 -0.37
N GLY A 259 14.12 14.60 -0.33
CA GLY A 259 15.02 15.72 0.01
C GLY A 259 15.33 15.84 1.50
N ASP A 260 16.28 16.71 1.83
CA ASP A 260 16.76 16.89 3.20
C ASP A 260 15.91 17.87 4.02
N ASN A 261 14.63 17.54 4.16
CA ASN A 261 13.62 18.36 4.84
C ASN A 261 12.87 17.60 5.94
N VAL A 262 12.05 18.33 6.70
CA VAL A 262 11.26 17.79 7.82
C VAL A 262 10.12 16.90 7.33
N VAL A 263 9.45 17.25 6.22
CA VAL A 263 8.35 16.48 5.64
C VAL A 263 8.79 15.09 5.17
N CYS A 264 9.95 14.93 4.52
CA CYS A 264 10.48 13.60 4.21
C CYS A 264 10.62 12.73 5.48
N ARG A 265 11.07 13.34 6.58
CA ARG A 265 11.23 12.64 7.86
C ARG A 265 9.91 12.32 8.53
N THR A 266 8.81 13.05 8.28
CA THR A 266 7.48 12.65 8.79
C THR A 266 7.01 11.35 8.14
N ILE A 267 7.22 11.20 6.83
CA ILE A 267 6.90 9.96 6.09
C ILE A 267 7.68 8.79 6.67
N HIS A 268 9.00 8.93 6.84
CA HIS A 268 9.81 7.84 7.40
C HIS A 268 9.50 7.56 8.87
N LEU A 269 9.13 8.57 9.67
CA LEU A 269 8.68 8.35 11.04
C LEU A 269 7.45 7.45 11.10
N VAL A 270 6.50 7.56 10.15
CA VAL A 270 5.37 6.63 10.07
C VAL A 270 5.87 5.20 9.89
N LEU A 271 6.82 4.99 8.98
CA LEU A 271 7.35 3.68 8.62
C LEU A 271 8.22 3.02 9.70
N THR A 272 8.78 3.79 10.65
CA THR A 272 9.49 3.22 11.81
C THR A 272 8.63 2.29 12.67
N GLN A 273 7.29 2.36 12.56
CA GLN A 273 6.39 1.43 13.25
C GLN A 273 6.42 0.01 12.69
N VAL A 274 6.90 -0.17 11.46
CA VAL A 274 6.92 -1.45 10.75
C VAL A 274 8.33 -2.02 10.71
N ARG A 275 9.31 -1.23 10.21
CA ARG A 275 10.73 -1.61 10.16
C ARG A 275 11.63 -0.50 10.72
N PRO A 276 11.75 -0.38 12.06
CA PRO A 276 12.56 0.68 12.67
C PRO A 276 14.05 0.58 12.30
N ASP A 277 14.58 -0.63 12.14
CA ASP A 277 15.97 -0.87 11.72
C ASP A 277 16.28 -0.28 10.34
N HIS A 278 15.30 -0.29 9.43
CA HIS A 278 15.43 0.29 8.10
C HIS A 278 15.12 1.80 8.08
N HIS A 279 14.07 2.26 8.77
CA HIS A 279 13.59 3.64 8.63
C HIS A 279 14.10 4.63 9.66
N CYS A 280 14.59 4.18 10.82
CA CYS A 280 15.16 5.11 11.80
C CYS A 280 16.33 5.92 11.23
N PRO A 281 17.30 5.34 10.49
CA PRO A 281 18.35 6.13 9.82
C PRO A 281 17.82 7.31 8.98
N HIS A 282 16.64 7.14 8.37
CA HIS A 282 16.07 8.16 7.48
C HIS A 282 15.50 9.38 8.24
N VAL A 283 15.10 9.21 9.50
CA VAL A 283 14.68 10.32 10.37
C VAL A 283 15.83 10.98 11.13
N GLY A 284 17.04 10.45 10.96
CA GLY A 284 18.25 10.91 11.64
C GLY A 284 18.94 12.11 10.99
N PRO A 285 20.11 12.49 11.53
CA PRO A 285 20.88 13.65 11.08
C PRO A 285 21.27 13.57 9.60
N THR A 286 21.63 12.39 9.11
CA THR A 286 22.11 12.17 7.74
C THR A 286 20.99 11.94 6.72
N GLY A 287 19.75 11.77 7.19
CA GLY A 287 18.64 11.36 6.32
C GLY A 287 18.74 9.93 5.77
N GLY A 288 19.77 9.17 6.17
CA GLY A 288 19.97 7.76 5.84
C GLY A 288 19.92 7.42 4.34
N GLY A 289 20.27 8.38 3.48
CA GLY A 289 20.21 8.22 2.02
C GLY A 289 18.82 8.29 1.40
N LYS A 290 17.77 8.55 2.20
CA LYS A 290 16.39 8.78 1.70
C LYS A 290 15.95 10.23 1.84
N CYS A 291 16.19 10.85 2.99
CA CYS A 291 15.92 12.27 3.20
C CYS A 291 17.20 13.09 2.98
N ILE A 292 17.71 13.03 1.76
CA ILE A 292 18.89 13.78 1.31
C ILE A 292 18.52 14.59 0.06
N ASP A 293 19.10 15.77 -0.10
CA ASP A 293 18.95 16.53 -1.34
C ASP A 293 19.70 15.80 -2.46
N VAL A 294 19.04 15.67 -3.62
CA VAL A 294 19.66 15.20 -4.85
C VAL A 294 19.56 16.27 -5.92
N GLU A 295 20.51 16.26 -6.85
CA GLU A 295 20.56 17.23 -7.95
C GLU A 295 19.36 17.04 -8.88
N TYR A 296 18.60 18.11 -9.12
CA TYR A 296 17.56 18.05 -10.15
C TYR A 296 18.22 17.85 -11.54
N PRO A 297 17.71 16.94 -12.39
CA PRO A 297 16.44 16.23 -12.27
C PRO A 297 16.58 14.74 -11.90
N GLN A 298 17.65 14.34 -11.20
CA GLN A 298 18.10 12.94 -11.09
C GLN A 298 16.97 11.95 -10.76
N ASP A 299 16.23 12.14 -9.67
CA ASP A 299 15.21 11.19 -9.20
C ASP A 299 14.01 11.06 -10.17
N TYR A 300 13.78 12.04 -11.04
CA TYR A 300 12.73 11.97 -12.05
C TYR A 300 13.15 11.22 -13.31
N PHE A 301 14.47 11.08 -13.57
CA PHE A 301 15.00 10.56 -14.83
C PHE A 301 16.01 9.40 -14.63
N ASN A 302 16.04 8.79 -13.44
CA ASN A 302 16.88 7.63 -13.11
C ASN A 302 16.21 6.29 -13.47
N ASP A 303 15.31 6.26 -14.46
CA ASP A 303 14.54 5.07 -14.86
C ASP A 303 15.41 3.85 -15.14
N GLU A 304 16.54 4.01 -15.82
CA GLU A 304 17.45 2.91 -16.12
C GLU A 304 18.12 2.36 -14.85
N GLU A 305 18.38 3.20 -13.85
CA GLU A 305 18.93 2.76 -12.56
C GLU A 305 17.88 2.09 -11.67
N LEU A 306 16.64 2.57 -11.73
CA LEU A 306 15.52 2.06 -10.94
C LEU A 306 14.95 0.77 -11.53
N TYR A 307 14.74 0.75 -12.83
CA TYR A 307 14.09 -0.31 -13.57
C TYR A 307 15.09 -1.27 -14.23
N GLY A 308 16.29 -0.82 -14.61
CA GLY A 308 17.25 -1.65 -15.35
C GLY A 308 16.86 -1.92 -16.81
N ASP A 309 15.73 -1.37 -17.26
CA ASP A 309 15.32 -1.34 -18.66
C ASP A 309 15.81 0.00 -19.29
N PRO A 310 16.12 0.04 -20.59
CA PRO A 310 16.44 1.29 -21.26
C PRO A 310 15.32 2.33 -21.10
N VAL A 311 15.70 3.61 -21.03
CA VAL A 311 14.74 4.71 -20.88
C VAL A 311 13.66 4.62 -21.94
N GLY A 312 12.39 4.62 -21.51
CA GLY A 312 11.24 4.51 -22.39
C GLY A 312 10.81 3.09 -22.76
N GLU A 313 11.43 2.03 -22.21
CA GLU A 313 11.05 0.64 -22.49
C GLU A 313 10.31 -0.07 -21.34
N THR A 314 10.39 0.47 -20.10
CA THR A 314 9.83 -0.15 -18.89
C THR A 314 8.32 -0.38 -18.95
N PHE A 315 7.55 0.59 -19.47
CA PHE A 315 6.08 0.50 -19.51
C PHE A 315 5.55 0.45 -20.95
N MET A 316 6.35 -0.11 -21.86
CA MET A 316 5.96 -0.36 -23.24
C MET A 316 5.53 -1.81 -23.45
N CYS A 317 4.54 -1.99 -24.31
CA CYS A 317 4.19 -3.33 -24.78
C CYS A 317 5.28 -3.84 -25.73
N PRO A 318 5.57 -5.15 -25.70
CA PRO A 318 6.49 -5.78 -26.65
C PRO A 318 5.94 -5.76 -28.08
#